data_AF-A0A8I1DC50-F1
#
_entry.id   AF-A0A8I1DC50-F1
#
_cell.length_a   1.000
_cell.length_b   1.000
_cell.length_c   1.000
_cell.angle_alpha   90.00
_cell.angle_beta   90.00
_cell.angle_gamma   90.00
#
_symmetry.space_group_name_H-M   'P 1'
#
loop_
_entity.id
_entity.type
_entity.pdbx_description
1 polymer ?
#
loop_
_entity_poly.entity_id
_entity_poly.type
_entity_poly.pdbx_seq_one_letter_code
_entity_poly.pdbx_strand_id
1 'polypeptide(L)'
;MTVGTFAGMALQDSAHPPGNGAVFLLRNSPAQNAAIQLSGWTIQVAAGVKAVVVYGHSGAGPDGSHTAALAAANNGLDYMSARGLCDAAIRDAFDQCFVWWPDSNGIVLRANVVRTLTSSFTATVTAVDADGNPIPQVPPPTPTQHDAFRFIRMSRTSEYLFDSYRNMFLAFEAILSDIRPRKIKTNGRLEGEGEWFKKALRAADQHVPIASLAPTDAASAVEWIYKNMYGDERSGLMHAKQGQEYHLPQDDKSRRQLETSLDSLWTYISALVAARLGVSHQSGGFVQGGWELLTQNLFSQIKIVISDDESPRTVDTRFAPTGGSIVELVPGPVVMAEPFLGTVLGTHTLGRGAPRAIRKIGAMDADGVTLAISALCGTLELGTSVKRFEALVGFRNISATGPRTHFSA
;
A
#
# COMPACT_ATOMS: atom_id res chain seq x y z
N MET A 1 -23.50 9.40 -25.18
CA MET A 1 -22.04 9.51 -24.95
C MET A 1 -21.71 8.67 -23.74
N THR A 2 -20.68 7.82 -23.78
CA THR A 2 -20.37 6.86 -22.71
C THR A 2 -18.91 6.95 -22.26
N VAL A 3 -18.64 6.65 -20.99
CA VAL A 3 -17.27 6.43 -20.45
C VAL A 3 -16.71 5.12 -21.00
N GLY A 4 -17.48 4.04 -21.00
CA GLY A 4 -17.01 2.74 -21.48
C GLY A 4 -17.49 1.53 -20.69
N THR A 5 -16.82 0.41 -20.89
CA THR A 5 -16.99 -0.82 -20.09
C THR A 5 -15.63 -1.36 -19.63
N PHE A 6 -15.62 -2.07 -18.50
CA PHE A 6 -14.48 -2.90 -18.08
C PHE A 6 -14.95 -4.33 -17.88
N ALA A 7 -14.40 -5.27 -18.65
CA ALA A 7 -14.81 -6.67 -18.65
C ALA A 7 -16.34 -6.85 -18.78
N GLY A 8 -16.98 -6.00 -19.60
CA GLY A 8 -18.44 -5.99 -19.79
C GLY A 8 -19.23 -5.23 -18.72
N MET A 9 -18.64 -4.83 -17.60
CA MET A 9 -19.29 -3.97 -16.60
C MET A 9 -19.27 -2.51 -17.06
N ALA A 10 -20.42 -1.83 -17.01
CA ALA A 10 -20.52 -0.44 -17.42
C ALA A 10 -19.71 0.48 -16.48
N LEU A 11 -19.01 1.48 -17.05
CA LEU A 11 -18.27 2.50 -16.30
C LEU A 11 -19.10 3.76 -16.03
N GLN A 12 -20.39 3.75 -16.35
CA GLN A 12 -21.32 4.81 -16.04
C GLN A 12 -22.76 4.29 -16.14
N ASP A 13 -23.70 5.07 -15.63
CA ASP A 13 -25.10 4.93 -16.01
C ASP A 13 -25.32 5.59 -17.38
N SER A 14 -25.99 4.88 -18.30
CA SER A 14 -26.34 5.43 -19.61
C SER A 14 -27.38 6.55 -19.54
N ALA A 15 -28.17 6.64 -18.46
CA ALA A 15 -29.21 7.64 -18.27
C ALA A 15 -28.69 8.98 -17.74
N HIS A 16 -27.45 9.04 -17.26
CA HIS A 16 -26.87 10.21 -16.60
C HIS A 16 -25.63 10.72 -17.34
N PRO A 17 -25.29 12.01 -17.20
CA PRO A 17 -24.03 12.52 -17.71
C PRO A 17 -22.84 11.76 -17.08
N PRO A 18 -21.72 11.63 -17.80
CA PRO A 18 -20.52 11.00 -17.28
C PRO A 18 -20.06 11.68 -15.98
N GLY A 19 -20.06 10.92 -14.88
CA GLY A 19 -19.59 11.36 -13.58
C GLY A 19 -18.15 10.95 -13.31
N ASN A 20 -17.86 10.69 -12.04
CA ASN A 20 -16.59 10.16 -11.55
C ASN A 20 -16.70 8.65 -11.35
N GLY A 21 -15.55 7.97 -11.33
CA GLY A 21 -15.53 6.57 -10.92
C GLY A 21 -14.16 5.95 -10.97
N ALA A 22 -14.11 4.69 -10.57
CA ALA A 22 -12.89 3.91 -10.58
C ALA A 22 -13.13 2.43 -10.83
N VAL A 23 -12.07 1.75 -11.24
CA VAL A 23 -11.94 0.29 -11.24
C VAL A 23 -10.82 -0.06 -10.26
N PHE A 24 -11.13 -0.87 -9.26
CA PHE A 24 -10.15 -1.37 -8.30
C PHE A 24 -9.95 -2.87 -8.43
N LEU A 25 -8.69 -3.29 -8.26
CA LEU A 25 -8.31 -4.69 -8.27
C LEU A 25 -8.83 -5.38 -7.01
N LEU A 26 -9.41 -6.57 -7.16
CA LEU A 26 -9.85 -7.40 -6.05
C LEU A 26 -8.83 -8.51 -5.77
N ARG A 27 -8.72 -8.94 -4.51
CA ARG A 27 -7.86 -10.09 -4.12
C ARG A 27 -8.33 -11.38 -4.76
N ASN A 28 -9.63 -11.61 -4.67
CA ASN A 28 -10.31 -12.79 -5.18
C ASN A 28 -11.33 -12.39 -6.24
N SER A 29 -11.60 -13.30 -7.17
CA SER A 29 -12.68 -13.11 -8.12
C SER A 29 -14.03 -13.36 -7.42
N PRO A 30 -15.02 -12.49 -7.60
CA PRO A 30 -16.41 -12.76 -7.23
C PRO A 30 -16.90 -14.06 -7.85
N ALA A 31 -17.74 -14.80 -7.13
CA ALA A 31 -18.34 -16.04 -7.65
C ALA A 31 -19.55 -15.80 -8.55
N GLN A 32 -20.17 -14.61 -8.46
CA GLN A 32 -21.36 -14.24 -9.21
C GLN A 32 -21.31 -12.75 -9.60
N ASN A 33 -22.17 -12.38 -10.54
CA ASN A 33 -22.39 -10.99 -10.90
C ASN A 33 -23.27 -10.32 -9.83
N ALA A 34 -22.92 -9.11 -9.42
CA ALA A 34 -23.77 -8.30 -8.54
C ALA A 34 -23.61 -6.81 -8.85
N ALA A 35 -24.71 -6.09 -8.73
CA ALA A 35 -24.76 -4.64 -8.88
C ALA A 35 -25.67 -4.06 -7.80
N ILE A 36 -25.23 -3.00 -7.13
CA ILE A 36 -26.02 -2.28 -6.14
C ILE A 36 -25.92 -0.78 -6.36
N GLN A 37 -26.90 -0.05 -5.84
CA GLN A 37 -26.82 1.39 -5.64
C GLN A 37 -26.77 1.68 -4.15
N LEU A 38 -25.78 2.45 -3.72
CA LEU A 38 -25.59 2.82 -2.32
C LEU A 38 -25.09 4.26 -2.25
N SER A 39 -25.81 5.12 -1.52
CA SER A 39 -25.42 6.52 -1.29
C SER A 39 -25.09 7.32 -2.56
N GLY A 40 -25.84 7.10 -3.64
CA GLY A 40 -25.65 7.80 -4.91
C GLY A 40 -24.52 7.25 -5.80
N TRP A 41 -23.90 6.14 -5.39
CA TRP A 41 -22.91 5.40 -6.19
C TRP A 41 -23.48 4.08 -6.66
N THR A 42 -23.11 3.67 -7.86
CA THR A 42 -23.31 2.32 -8.37
C THR A 42 -22.02 1.52 -8.19
N ILE A 43 -22.14 0.32 -7.63
CA ILE A 43 -21.03 -0.61 -7.38
C ILE A 43 -21.35 -1.92 -8.08
N GLN A 44 -20.43 -2.42 -8.89
CA GLN A 44 -20.58 -3.63 -9.70
C GLN A 44 -19.39 -4.55 -9.57
N VAL A 45 -19.68 -5.84 -9.55
CA VAL A 45 -18.72 -6.93 -9.60
C VAL A 45 -19.20 -7.99 -10.60
N ALA A 46 -18.25 -8.68 -11.25
CA ALA A 46 -18.56 -9.73 -12.22
C ALA A 46 -17.89 -11.06 -11.82
N ALA A 47 -18.60 -12.16 -12.09
CA ALA A 47 -18.13 -13.50 -11.82
C ALA A 47 -16.80 -13.77 -12.54
N GLY A 48 -15.80 -14.26 -11.81
CA GLY A 48 -14.48 -14.57 -12.36
C GLY A 48 -13.56 -13.36 -12.60
N VAL A 49 -14.08 -12.12 -12.54
CA VAL A 49 -13.31 -10.89 -12.80
C VAL A 49 -12.76 -10.33 -11.48
N LYS A 50 -11.43 -10.22 -11.35
CA LYS A 50 -10.79 -9.63 -10.16
C LYS A 50 -10.87 -8.10 -10.15
N ALA A 51 -12.06 -7.53 -10.29
CA ALA A 51 -12.24 -6.09 -10.23
C ALA A 51 -13.62 -5.72 -9.69
N VAL A 52 -13.66 -4.58 -9.01
CA VAL A 52 -14.89 -3.85 -8.69
C VAL A 52 -14.91 -2.57 -9.51
N VAL A 53 -16.06 -2.29 -10.14
CA VAL A 53 -16.32 -1.04 -10.84
C VAL A 53 -17.25 -0.20 -9.98
N VAL A 54 -16.88 1.05 -9.75
CA VAL A 54 -17.66 2.00 -8.94
C VAL A 54 -17.77 3.33 -9.67
N TYR A 55 -18.98 3.91 -9.71
CA TYR A 55 -19.19 5.22 -10.32
C TYR A 55 -20.35 6.00 -9.72
N GLY A 56 -20.27 7.32 -9.81
CA GLY A 56 -21.20 8.25 -9.17
C GLY A 56 -20.82 9.69 -9.49
N HIS A 57 -21.36 10.65 -8.74
CA HIS A 57 -21.03 12.06 -8.88
C HIS A 57 -20.38 12.57 -7.59
N SER A 58 -19.17 13.12 -7.70
CA SER A 58 -18.45 13.72 -6.56
C SER A 58 -18.08 15.19 -6.78
N GLY A 59 -18.03 15.65 -8.04
CA GLY A 59 -17.56 17.00 -8.39
C GLY A 59 -16.07 17.23 -8.16
N ALA A 60 -15.33 16.19 -7.75
CA ALA A 60 -13.92 16.27 -7.43
C ALA A 60 -13.03 16.14 -8.68
N GLY A 61 -11.83 16.70 -8.60
CA GLY A 61 -10.73 16.42 -9.53
C GLY A 61 -10.18 14.99 -9.39
N PRO A 62 -9.03 14.67 -10.01
CA PRO A 62 -8.49 13.30 -10.05
C PRO A 62 -8.34 12.64 -8.69
N ASP A 63 -7.63 13.28 -7.75
CA ASP A 63 -7.32 12.67 -6.45
C ASP A 63 -8.57 12.50 -5.59
N GLY A 64 -9.45 13.52 -5.58
CA GLY A 64 -10.72 13.42 -4.87
C GLY A 64 -11.69 12.42 -5.51
N SER A 65 -11.59 12.18 -6.82
CA SER A 65 -12.37 11.14 -7.51
C SER A 65 -11.94 9.74 -7.06
N HIS A 66 -10.62 9.51 -6.94
CA HIS A 66 -10.08 8.26 -6.42
C HIS A 66 -10.56 8.02 -4.99
N THR A 67 -10.33 8.97 -4.07
CA THR A 67 -10.72 8.83 -2.65
C THR A 67 -12.22 8.59 -2.49
N ALA A 68 -13.07 9.34 -3.20
CA ALA A 68 -14.52 9.17 -3.12
C ALA A 68 -14.97 7.80 -3.69
N ALA A 69 -14.39 7.38 -4.81
CA ALA A 69 -14.69 6.08 -5.41
C ALA A 69 -14.20 4.92 -4.53
N LEU A 70 -13.03 5.03 -3.89
CA LEU A 70 -12.49 4.01 -2.99
C LEU A 70 -13.41 3.82 -1.77
N ALA A 71 -13.84 4.92 -1.13
CA ALA A 71 -14.79 4.87 -0.03
C ALA A 71 -16.13 4.25 -0.45
N ALA A 72 -16.65 4.61 -1.64
CA ALA A 72 -17.88 4.04 -2.18
C ALA A 72 -17.73 2.54 -2.50
N ALA A 73 -16.58 2.11 -3.02
CA ALA A 73 -16.30 0.71 -3.30
C ALA A 73 -16.26 -0.13 -2.02
N ASN A 74 -15.57 0.35 -0.97
CA ASN A 74 -15.55 -0.33 0.33
C ASN A 74 -16.95 -0.46 0.94
N ASN A 75 -17.71 0.64 1.02
CA ASN A 75 -19.10 0.61 1.52
C ASN A 75 -19.98 -0.35 0.70
N GLY A 76 -19.78 -0.38 -0.62
CA GLY A 76 -20.53 -1.27 -1.49
C GLY A 76 -20.17 -2.74 -1.29
N LEU A 77 -18.88 -3.05 -1.15
CA LEU A 77 -18.39 -4.40 -0.84
C LEU A 77 -18.86 -4.86 0.54
N ASP A 78 -18.84 -4.00 1.55
CA ASP A 78 -19.38 -4.29 2.89
C ASP A 78 -20.86 -4.70 2.82
N TYR A 79 -21.67 -3.92 2.09
CA TYR A 79 -23.08 -4.24 1.88
C TYR A 79 -23.26 -5.55 1.09
N MET A 80 -22.46 -5.77 0.04
CA MET A 80 -22.51 -7.02 -0.74
C MET A 80 -22.15 -8.24 0.12
N SER A 81 -21.11 -8.17 0.96
CA SER A 81 -20.71 -9.25 1.87
C SER A 81 -21.80 -9.51 2.91
N ALA A 82 -22.36 -8.47 3.53
CA ALA A 82 -23.46 -8.60 4.49
C ALA A 82 -24.73 -9.25 3.86
N ARG A 83 -24.93 -9.08 2.55
CA ARG A 83 -26.02 -9.66 1.78
C ARG A 83 -25.71 -11.05 1.22
N GLY A 84 -24.48 -11.56 1.38
CA GLY A 84 -24.02 -12.80 0.76
C GLY A 84 -23.88 -12.72 -0.76
N LEU A 85 -23.68 -11.52 -1.32
CA LEU A 85 -23.55 -11.30 -2.76
C LEU A 85 -22.10 -11.47 -3.24
N CYS A 86 -21.13 -11.03 -2.45
CA CYS A 86 -19.71 -11.08 -2.78
C CYS A 86 -18.86 -10.96 -1.51
N ASP A 87 -17.86 -11.84 -1.35
CA ASP A 87 -16.82 -11.73 -0.32
C ASP A 87 -15.49 -11.39 -1.01
N ALA A 88 -15.24 -10.10 -1.17
CA ALA A 88 -14.02 -9.60 -1.79
C ALA A 88 -13.51 -8.36 -1.06
N ALA A 89 -12.20 -8.17 -1.13
CA ALA A 89 -11.53 -6.98 -0.62
C ALA A 89 -10.67 -6.39 -1.72
N ILE A 90 -10.52 -5.07 -1.69
CA ILE A 90 -9.67 -4.35 -2.62
C ILE A 90 -8.20 -4.72 -2.36
N ARG A 91 -7.39 -4.68 -3.42
CA ARG A 91 -5.95 -4.87 -3.40
C ARG A 91 -5.31 -3.71 -4.16
N ASP A 92 -4.19 -3.21 -3.65
CA ASP A 92 -3.34 -2.26 -4.39
C ASP A 92 -4.09 -1.02 -4.93
N ALA A 93 -5.04 -0.45 -4.15
CA ALA A 93 -5.99 0.57 -4.63
C ALA A 93 -5.33 1.81 -5.25
N PHE A 94 -4.11 2.15 -4.86
CA PHE A 94 -3.34 3.29 -5.38
C PHE A 94 -2.41 2.91 -6.54
N ASP A 95 -1.96 1.65 -6.56
CA ASP A 95 -0.93 1.15 -7.47
C ASP A 95 -1.52 0.51 -8.74
N GLN A 96 -2.72 -0.06 -8.63
CA GLN A 96 -3.37 -0.87 -9.66
C GLN A 96 -4.87 -0.52 -9.73
N CYS A 97 -5.17 0.64 -10.30
CA CYS A 97 -6.53 1.13 -10.45
C CYS A 97 -6.71 1.91 -11.76
N PHE A 98 -7.95 2.02 -12.21
CA PHE A 98 -8.35 3.01 -13.20
C PHE A 98 -9.24 4.04 -12.51
N VAL A 99 -9.05 5.32 -12.80
CA VAL A 99 -9.88 6.42 -12.26
C VAL A 99 -10.29 7.32 -13.40
N TRP A 100 -11.52 7.79 -13.40
CA TRP A 100 -11.97 8.80 -14.36
C TRP A 100 -12.77 9.91 -13.71
N TRP A 101 -12.70 11.07 -14.33
CA TRP A 101 -13.38 12.28 -13.88
C TRP A 101 -13.71 13.19 -15.08
N PRO A 102 -14.74 14.05 -14.95
CA PRO A 102 -15.03 15.08 -15.92
C PRO A 102 -13.93 16.16 -15.93
N ASP A 103 -13.51 16.56 -17.12
CA ASP A 103 -12.65 17.70 -17.41
C ASP A 103 -13.38 18.61 -18.44
N SER A 104 -12.85 19.81 -18.63
CA SER A 104 -13.36 20.85 -19.55
C SER A 104 -13.73 20.33 -20.95
N ASN A 105 -13.03 19.31 -21.46
CA ASN A 105 -13.21 18.78 -22.81
C ASN A 105 -13.89 17.40 -22.86
N GLY A 106 -14.33 16.85 -21.74
CA GLY A 106 -14.93 15.51 -21.65
C GLY A 106 -14.32 14.69 -20.52
N ILE A 107 -14.23 13.37 -20.66
CA ILE A 107 -13.71 12.50 -19.61
C ILE A 107 -12.22 12.27 -19.80
N VAL A 108 -11.49 12.36 -18.69
CA VAL A 108 -10.12 11.87 -18.55
C VAL A 108 -10.19 10.53 -17.84
N LEU A 109 -9.55 9.50 -18.39
CA LEU A 109 -9.37 8.22 -17.72
C LEU A 109 -7.87 8.00 -17.50
N ARG A 110 -7.49 7.80 -16.24
CA ARG A 110 -6.12 7.49 -15.82
C ARG A 110 -6.02 6.06 -15.35
N ALA A 111 -5.00 5.36 -15.81
CA ALA A 111 -4.58 4.08 -15.26
C ALA A 111 -3.34 4.22 -14.39
N ASN A 112 -3.38 3.70 -13.17
CA ASN A 112 -2.21 3.60 -12.30
C ASN A 112 -1.61 2.19 -12.44
N VAL A 113 -0.32 2.13 -12.72
CA VAL A 113 0.46 0.90 -12.87
C VAL A 113 1.78 1.06 -12.14
N VAL A 114 1.78 0.80 -10.84
CA VAL A 114 2.99 0.78 -10.03
C VAL A 114 3.45 -0.66 -9.82
N ARG A 115 4.70 -0.95 -10.17
CA ARG A 115 5.36 -2.23 -9.92
C ARG A 115 6.25 -2.11 -8.69
N THR A 116 6.03 -2.97 -7.71
CA THR A 116 6.93 -3.09 -6.56
C THR A 116 8.08 -4.05 -6.88
N LEU A 117 9.31 -3.59 -6.69
CA LEU A 117 10.55 -4.33 -6.84
C LEU A 117 11.14 -4.59 -5.45
N THR A 118 11.38 -5.87 -5.15
CA THR A 118 12.03 -6.26 -3.90
C THR A 118 13.53 -6.37 -4.13
N SER A 119 14.31 -5.65 -3.34
CA SER A 119 15.78 -5.68 -3.43
C SER A 119 16.44 -6.08 -2.12
N SER A 120 17.53 -6.84 -2.22
CA SER A 120 18.44 -7.10 -1.12
C SER A 120 19.85 -6.66 -1.52
N PHE A 121 20.57 -6.07 -0.59
CA PHE A 121 21.98 -5.74 -0.73
C PHE A 121 22.68 -6.19 0.54
N THR A 122 23.87 -6.78 0.41
CA THR A 122 24.69 -7.19 1.55
C THR A 122 26.03 -6.45 1.47
N ALA A 123 26.39 -5.79 2.57
CA ALA A 123 27.69 -5.18 2.74
C ALA A 123 28.38 -5.81 3.95
N THR A 124 29.66 -6.14 3.81
CA THR A 124 30.48 -6.59 4.93
C THR A 124 31.34 -5.43 5.40
N VAL A 125 31.19 -5.03 6.65
CA VAL A 125 32.06 -4.02 7.28
C VAL A 125 33.14 -4.74 8.08
N THR A 126 34.40 -4.49 7.74
CA THR A 126 35.55 -4.94 8.51
C THR A 126 36.09 -3.76 9.31
N ALA A 127 35.97 -3.82 10.63
CA ALA A 127 36.61 -2.84 11.50
C ALA A 127 38.10 -3.14 11.55
N VAL A 128 38.93 -2.11 11.38
CA VAL A 128 40.39 -2.20 11.52
C VAL A 128 40.86 -1.31 12.66
N ASP A 129 41.93 -1.71 13.34
CA ASP A 129 42.60 -0.88 14.35
C ASP A 129 43.41 0.25 13.69
N ALA A 130 44.08 1.06 14.52
CA ALA A 130 44.90 2.17 14.05
C ALA A 130 46.08 1.72 13.16
N ASP A 131 46.48 0.46 13.25
CA ASP A 131 47.57 -0.15 12.49
C ASP A 131 47.06 -0.88 11.23
N GLY A 132 45.74 -0.82 10.96
CA GLY A 132 45.10 -1.44 9.80
C GLY A 132 44.80 -2.94 9.97
N ASN A 133 44.96 -3.51 11.16
CA ASN A 133 44.66 -4.92 11.40
C ASN A 133 43.16 -5.10 11.71
N PRO A 134 42.52 -6.17 11.22
CA PRO A 134 41.12 -6.45 11.54
C PRO A 134 40.91 -6.61 13.05
N ILE A 135 39.96 -5.86 13.60
CA ILE A 135 39.52 -6.03 14.99
C ILE A 135 38.71 -7.32 15.08
N PRO A 136 39.05 -8.27 15.99
CA PRO A 136 38.29 -9.50 16.15
C PRO A 136 36.83 -9.20 16.46
N GLN A 137 35.91 -9.69 15.64
CA GLN A 137 34.48 -9.56 15.93
C GLN A 137 34.13 -10.44 17.12
N VAL A 138 33.57 -9.83 18.17
CA VAL A 138 32.98 -10.58 19.28
C VAL A 138 31.84 -11.42 18.71
N PRO A 139 31.79 -12.74 18.96
CA PRO A 139 30.70 -13.57 18.50
C PRO A 139 29.35 -12.98 18.94
N PRO A 140 28.34 -12.91 18.06
CA PRO A 140 27.03 -12.42 18.47
C PRO A 140 26.51 -13.29 19.63
N PRO A 141 25.81 -12.69 20.60
CA PRO A 141 25.20 -13.46 21.69
C PRO A 141 24.28 -14.55 21.13
N THR A 142 24.21 -15.68 21.83
CA THR A 142 23.33 -16.79 21.43
C THR A 142 21.89 -16.32 21.37
N PRO A 143 21.19 -16.47 20.22
CA PRO A 143 19.80 -16.06 20.10
C PRO A 143 18.91 -16.76 21.12
N THR A 144 18.12 -15.98 21.87
CA THR A 144 17.10 -16.52 22.77
C THR A 144 15.74 -16.43 22.11
N GLN A 145 15.03 -17.56 22.03
CA GLN A 145 13.66 -17.58 21.48
C GLN A 145 12.72 -16.76 22.37
N HIS A 146 11.86 -15.94 21.75
CA HIS A 146 10.85 -15.15 22.43
C HIS A 146 9.55 -15.09 21.62
N ASP A 147 8.40 -15.05 22.29
CA ASP A 147 7.08 -15.06 21.63
C ASP A 147 6.86 -13.86 20.70
N ALA A 148 7.49 -12.72 21.03
CA ALA A 148 7.51 -11.52 20.18
C ALA A 148 7.97 -11.81 18.74
N PHE A 149 8.83 -12.80 18.50
CA PHE A 149 9.29 -13.14 17.15
C PHE A 149 8.15 -13.63 16.26
N ARG A 150 7.15 -14.32 16.82
CA ARG A 150 5.96 -14.74 16.07
C ARG A 150 5.15 -13.53 15.63
N PHE A 151 4.95 -12.57 16.54
CA PHE A 151 4.23 -11.33 16.24
C PHE A 151 4.98 -10.46 15.22
N ILE A 152 6.31 -10.33 15.36
CA ILE A 152 7.16 -9.65 14.37
C ILE A 152 6.99 -10.30 12.99
N ARG A 153 7.07 -11.65 12.90
CA ARG A 153 6.86 -12.37 11.64
C ARG A 153 5.48 -12.08 11.05
N MET A 154 4.42 -12.21 11.85
CA MET A 154 3.05 -11.97 11.39
C MET A 154 2.83 -10.52 10.91
N SER A 155 3.45 -9.55 11.59
CA SER A 155 3.42 -8.16 11.16
C SER A 155 4.07 -7.96 9.79
N ARG A 156 5.27 -8.53 9.58
CA ARG A 156 6.02 -8.40 8.32
C ARG A 156 5.35 -9.12 7.14
N THR A 157 4.69 -10.25 7.39
CA THR A 157 4.01 -11.02 6.35
C THR A 157 2.59 -10.52 6.09
N SER A 158 2.04 -9.65 6.94
CA SER A 158 0.69 -9.10 6.76
C SER A 158 0.61 -8.20 5.54
N GLU A 159 -0.35 -8.45 4.66
CA GLU A 159 -0.67 -7.57 3.55
C GLU A 159 -1.41 -6.29 3.98
N TYR A 160 -1.99 -6.28 5.18
CA TYR A 160 -2.81 -5.17 5.67
C TYR A 160 -2.10 -4.41 6.77
N LEU A 161 -2.12 -3.08 6.65
CA LEU A 161 -1.52 -2.16 7.59
C LEU A 161 -2.05 -2.36 9.02
N PHE A 162 -3.36 -2.47 9.17
CA PHE A 162 -4.04 -2.57 10.46
C PHE A 162 -3.65 -3.86 11.20
N ASP A 163 -3.57 -4.99 10.48
CA ASP A 163 -3.07 -6.25 11.03
C ASP A 163 -1.56 -6.23 11.28
N SER A 164 -0.80 -5.56 10.41
CA SER A 164 0.64 -5.41 10.56
C SER A 164 0.97 -4.63 11.82
N TYR A 165 0.30 -3.50 12.01
CA TYR A 165 0.39 -2.67 13.20
C TYR A 165 -0.03 -3.43 14.46
N ARG A 166 -1.20 -4.07 14.44
CA ARG A 166 -1.69 -4.87 15.58
C ARG A 166 -0.66 -5.91 16.02
N ASN A 167 -0.09 -6.66 15.09
CA ASN A 167 0.93 -7.65 15.40
C ASN A 167 2.22 -6.99 15.89
N MET A 168 2.65 -5.87 15.33
CA MET A 168 3.84 -5.16 15.82
C MET A 168 3.65 -4.63 17.26
N PHE A 169 2.46 -4.11 17.57
CA PHE A 169 2.12 -3.70 18.93
C PHE A 169 2.10 -4.88 19.91
N LEU A 170 1.58 -6.05 19.50
CA LEU A 170 1.64 -7.25 20.34
C LEU A 170 3.09 -7.73 20.57
N ALA A 171 3.97 -7.58 19.58
CA ALA A 171 5.40 -7.83 19.78
C ALA A 171 5.99 -6.88 20.84
N PHE A 172 5.63 -5.59 20.77
CA PHE A 172 6.04 -4.61 21.76
C PHE A 172 5.55 -4.97 23.16
N GLU A 173 4.27 -5.26 23.30
CA GLU A 173 3.64 -5.63 24.57
C GLU A 173 4.28 -6.89 25.19
N ALA A 174 4.57 -7.90 24.36
CA ALA A 174 5.25 -9.11 24.81
C ALA A 174 6.65 -8.83 25.36
N ILE A 175 7.44 -7.99 24.68
CA ILE A 175 8.78 -7.61 25.15
C ILE A 175 8.70 -6.77 26.43
N LEU A 176 7.75 -5.83 26.51
CA LEU A 176 7.50 -5.05 27.73
C LEU A 176 7.12 -5.93 28.91
N SER A 177 6.33 -6.99 28.66
CA SER A 177 5.94 -7.95 29.69
C SER A 177 7.11 -8.81 30.18
N ASP A 178 8.07 -9.15 29.30
CA ASP A 178 9.32 -9.82 29.71
C ASP A 178 10.20 -8.89 30.56
N ILE A 179 10.42 -7.65 30.09
CA ILE A 179 11.22 -6.64 30.81
C ILE A 179 10.62 -6.35 32.18
N ARG A 180 9.29 -6.25 32.26
CA ARG A 180 8.60 -5.87 33.48
C ARG A 180 7.27 -6.60 33.61
N PRO A 181 7.27 -7.82 34.18
CA PRO A 181 6.04 -8.58 34.39
C PRO A 181 5.02 -7.84 35.26
N ARG A 182 3.73 -8.13 35.02
CA ARG A 182 2.66 -7.57 35.84
C ARG A 182 2.75 -8.05 37.29
N LYS A 183 2.69 -7.11 38.23
CA LYS A 183 2.74 -7.43 39.67
C LYS A 183 1.36 -7.65 40.26
N ILE A 184 1.29 -8.58 41.22
CA ILE A 184 0.15 -8.72 42.14
C ILE A 184 0.31 -7.69 43.26
N LYS A 185 -0.70 -6.85 43.46
CA LYS A 185 -0.76 -5.85 44.54
C LYS A 185 -1.02 -6.55 45.88
N THR A 186 -0.76 -5.86 46.98
CA THR A 186 -0.97 -6.37 48.36
C THR A 186 -2.39 -6.84 48.64
N ASN A 187 -3.38 -6.33 47.90
CA ASN A 187 -4.78 -6.73 47.97
C ASN A 187 -5.11 -7.98 47.10
N GLY A 188 -4.11 -8.69 46.60
CA GLY A 188 -4.28 -9.88 45.75
C GLY A 188 -4.69 -9.59 44.30
N ARG A 189 -4.94 -8.33 43.93
CA ARG A 189 -5.34 -7.96 42.56
C ARG A 189 -4.12 -7.69 41.69
N LEU A 190 -4.19 -8.05 40.41
CA LEU A 190 -3.19 -7.62 39.43
C LEU A 190 -3.19 -6.09 39.33
N GLU A 191 -2.02 -5.51 39.11
CA GLU A 191 -1.92 -4.09 38.81
C GLU A 191 -2.67 -3.71 37.53
N GLY A 192 -3.12 -2.45 37.44
CA GLY A 192 -3.89 -1.98 36.28
C GLY A 192 -3.06 -1.99 35.01
N GLU A 193 -3.68 -2.30 33.86
CA GLU A 193 -3.00 -2.42 32.55
C GLU A 193 -2.28 -1.11 32.18
N GLY A 194 -2.96 0.04 32.26
CA GLY A 194 -2.34 1.32 31.94
C GLY A 194 -1.23 1.74 32.91
N GLU A 195 -1.38 1.46 34.21
CA GLU A 195 -0.30 1.67 35.19
C GLU A 195 0.91 0.79 34.87
N TRP A 196 0.65 -0.47 34.48
CA TRP A 196 1.70 -1.41 34.13
C TRP A 196 2.45 -0.97 32.89
N PHE A 197 1.72 -0.62 31.84
CA PHE A 197 2.28 -0.22 30.56
C PHE A 197 3.24 0.97 30.72
N LYS A 198 2.82 2.02 31.43
CA LYS A 198 3.67 3.19 31.71
C LYS A 198 4.93 2.84 32.50
N LYS A 199 4.84 1.91 33.45
CA LYS A 199 6.02 1.44 34.20
C LYS A 199 6.93 0.54 33.36
N ALA A 200 6.36 -0.27 32.46
CA ALA A 200 7.12 -1.11 31.56
C ALA A 200 7.88 -0.26 30.52
N LEU A 201 7.26 0.80 29.99
CA LEU A 201 7.94 1.79 29.15
C LEU A 201 9.17 2.40 29.83
N ARG A 202 9.04 2.83 31.09
CA ARG A 202 10.18 3.38 31.86
C ARG A 202 11.29 2.34 32.10
N ALA A 203 10.94 1.06 32.22
CA ALA A 203 11.93 0.00 32.34
C ALA A 203 12.62 -0.27 30.99
N ALA A 204 11.88 -0.24 29.89
CA ALA A 204 12.44 -0.41 28.54
C ALA A 204 13.36 0.75 28.13
N ASP A 205 13.07 1.97 28.58
CA ASP A 205 13.90 3.17 28.36
C ASP A 205 15.35 3.03 28.89
N GLN A 206 15.56 2.15 29.87
CA GLN A 206 16.90 1.83 30.38
C GLN A 206 17.75 1.00 29.40
N HIS A 207 17.13 0.42 28.37
CA HIS A 207 17.78 -0.40 27.36
C HIS A 207 17.85 0.30 26.00
N VAL A 208 16.74 0.90 25.56
CA VAL A 208 16.64 1.67 24.32
C VAL A 208 15.77 2.90 24.61
N PRO A 209 16.22 4.13 24.28
CA PRO A 209 15.44 5.33 24.57
C PRO A 209 14.05 5.32 23.93
N ILE A 210 12.99 5.42 24.74
CA ILE A 210 11.61 5.43 24.23
C ILE A 210 11.24 6.75 23.54
N ALA A 211 12.08 7.78 23.68
CA ALA A 211 11.87 9.08 23.06
C ALA A 211 11.77 8.99 21.52
N SER A 212 12.35 7.96 20.89
CA SER A 212 12.24 7.74 19.44
C SER A 212 10.83 7.35 18.99
N LEU A 213 9.94 6.96 19.91
CA LEU A 213 8.54 6.61 19.63
C LEU A 213 7.58 7.80 19.75
N ALA A 214 8.06 8.98 20.17
CA ALA A 214 7.24 10.16 20.36
C ALA A 214 7.81 11.34 19.56
N PRO A 215 6.97 12.33 19.18
CA PRO A 215 7.43 13.60 18.65
C PRO A 215 8.45 14.28 19.56
N THR A 216 9.41 14.99 18.96
CA THR A 216 10.52 15.63 19.68
C THR A 216 10.07 16.74 20.64
N ASP A 217 8.89 17.31 20.42
CA ASP A 217 8.25 18.34 21.25
C ASP A 217 7.31 17.77 22.32
N ALA A 218 7.19 16.44 22.44
CA ALA A 218 6.34 15.82 23.45
C ALA A 218 6.92 16.04 24.87
N ALA A 219 6.12 16.65 25.76
CA ALA A 219 6.52 16.91 27.15
C ALA A 219 6.85 15.62 27.94
N SER A 220 6.24 14.49 27.58
CA SER A 220 6.57 13.18 28.13
C SER A 220 6.34 12.10 27.09
N ALA A 221 7.41 11.43 26.66
CA ALA A 221 7.33 10.29 25.74
C ALA A 221 6.42 9.18 26.29
N VAL A 222 6.51 8.87 27.59
CA VAL A 222 5.66 7.85 28.24
C VAL A 222 4.18 8.16 28.09
N GLU A 223 3.77 9.40 28.41
CA GLU A 223 2.37 9.80 28.33
C GLU A 223 1.90 9.90 26.88
N TRP A 224 2.76 10.35 25.97
CA TRP A 224 2.46 10.40 24.54
C TRP A 224 2.24 9.00 23.97
N ILE A 225 3.14 8.05 24.23
CA ILE A 225 3.03 6.66 23.76
C ILE A 225 1.77 6.01 24.34
N TYR A 226 1.50 6.23 25.64
CA TYR A 226 0.31 5.68 26.29
C TYR A 226 -0.98 6.23 25.67
N LYS A 227 -1.06 7.54 25.41
CA LYS A 227 -2.25 8.14 24.82
C LYS A 227 -2.44 7.74 23.37
N ASN A 228 -1.44 7.97 22.52
CA ASN A 228 -1.60 7.86 21.07
C ASN A 228 -1.49 6.42 20.58
N MET A 229 -0.44 5.69 21.00
CA MET A 229 -0.20 4.34 20.48
C MET A 229 -1.04 3.29 21.21
N TYR A 230 -1.04 3.32 22.54
CA TYR A 230 -1.81 2.37 23.34
C TYR A 230 -3.31 2.74 23.38
N GLY A 231 -3.63 4.01 23.65
CA GLY A 231 -4.99 4.52 23.75
C GLY A 231 -5.68 4.59 22.40
N ASP A 232 -5.23 5.48 21.52
CA ASP A 232 -5.96 5.80 20.29
C ASP A 232 -5.77 4.71 19.22
N GLU A 233 -4.53 4.39 18.85
CA GLU A 233 -4.23 3.47 17.74
C GLU A 233 -4.57 2.01 18.09
N ARG A 234 -3.96 1.43 19.13
CA ARG A 234 -4.24 0.04 19.54
C ARG A 234 -5.70 -0.17 19.93
N SER A 235 -6.30 0.72 20.72
CA SER A 235 -7.70 0.51 21.12
C SER A 235 -8.67 0.75 19.97
N GLY A 236 -8.38 1.71 19.08
CA GLY A 236 -9.18 1.97 17.88
C GLY A 236 -9.20 0.81 16.89
N LEU A 237 -8.20 -0.08 16.93
CA LEU A 237 -8.16 -1.34 16.17
C LEU A 237 -8.98 -2.48 16.81
N MET A 238 -9.34 -2.36 18.09
CA MET A 238 -9.99 -3.41 18.88
C MET A 238 -11.43 -3.07 19.28
N HIS A 239 -11.85 -1.82 19.08
CA HIS A 239 -13.15 -1.31 19.50
C HIS A 239 -13.76 -0.41 18.43
N ALA A 240 -15.07 -0.57 18.17
CA ALA A 240 -15.82 0.22 17.19
C ALA A 240 -17.09 0.86 17.82
N LYS A 241 -16.95 1.43 19.02
CA LYS A 241 -18.08 2.00 19.76
C LYS A 241 -18.48 3.34 19.11
N GLN A 242 -19.77 3.52 18.86
CA GLN A 242 -20.31 4.77 18.32
C GLN A 242 -19.96 5.95 19.24
N GLY A 243 -19.55 7.08 18.64
CA GLY A 243 -19.11 8.27 19.37
C GLY A 243 -17.66 8.26 19.86
N GLN A 244 -16.88 7.22 19.53
CA GLN A 244 -15.43 7.17 19.72
C GLN A 244 -14.74 7.11 18.35
N GLU A 245 -13.50 7.61 18.26
CA GLU A 245 -12.68 7.38 17.08
C GLU A 245 -12.25 5.91 17.05
N TYR A 246 -12.44 5.25 15.91
CA TYR A 246 -12.02 3.88 15.67
C TYR A 246 -11.50 3.72 14.25
N HIS A 247 -10.71 2.67 14.05
CA HIS A 247 -9.99 2.40 12.82
C HIS A 247 -10.75 1.37 11.98
N LEU A 248 -11.44 1.84 10.94
CA LEU A 248 -12.07 0.96 9.96
C LEU A 248 -11.00 0.31 9.07
N PRO A 249 -11.03 -1.01 8.84
CA PRO A 249 -10.17 -1.64 7.86
C PRO A 249 -10.34 -0.99 6.47
N GLN A 250 -9.25 -0.82 5.73
CA GLN A 250 -9.21 -0.19 4.40
C GLN A 250 -9.63 1.29 4.36
N ASP A 251 -9.74 1.96 5.51
CA ASP A 251 -9.94 3.41 5.56
C ASP A 251 -8.65 4.16 5.23
N ASP A 252 -8.75 5.11 4.32
CA ASP A 252 -7.62 5.94 3.88
C ASP A 252 -7.30 7.05 4.90
N LYS A 253 -8.30 7.54 5.65
CA LYS A 253 -8.16 8.72 6.51
C LYS A 253 -7.10 8.53 7.60
N SER A 254 -7.06 7.36 8.23
CA SER A 254 -6.12 7.04 9.32
C SER A 254 -4.86 6.30 8.86
N ARG A 255 -4.75 6.01 7.57
CA ARG A 255 -3.71 5.14 7.01
C ARG A 255 -2.30 5.70 7.22
N ARG A 256 -2.05 6.94 6.81
CA ARG A 256 -0.72 7.58 6.90
C ARG A 256 -0.19 7.67 8.33
N GLN A 257 -1.09 7.93 9.29
CA GLN A 257 -0.74 7.97 10.71
C GLN A 257 -0.28 6.58 11.19
N LEU A 258 -1.05 5.52 10.87
CA LEU A 258 -0.70 4.15 11.24
C LEU A 258 0.58 3.66 10.55
N GLU A 259 0.84 4.05 9.29
CA GLU A 259 2.10 3.73 8.59
C GLU A 259 3.30 4.35 9.31
N THR A 260 3.21 5.63 9.68
CA THR A 260 4.26 6.34 10.42
C THR A 260 4.51 5.73 11.80
N SER A 261 3.44 5.37 12.50
CA SER A 261 3.51 4.76 13.82
C SER A 261 4.08 3.34 13.76
N LEU A 262 3.72 2.55 12.73
CA LEU A 262 4.30 1.23 12.50
C LEU A 262 5.81 1.29 12.21
N ASP A 263 6.26 2.24 11.39
CA ASP A 263 7.68 2.41 11.09
C ASP A 263 8.49 2.77 12.36
N SER A 264 7.94 3.66 13.18
CA SER A 264 8.51 4.03 14.48
C SER A 264 8.58 2.83 15.44
N LEU A 265 7.50 2.05 15.54
CA LEU A 265 7.46 0.81 16.33
C LEU A 265 8.49 -0.20 15.85
N TRP A 266 8.56 -0.45 14.54
CA TRP A 266 9.49 -1.39 13.95
C TRP A 266 10.93 -1.05 14.32
N THR A 267 11.31 0.22 14.14
CA THR A 267 12.67 0.71 14.40
C THR A 267 13.03 0.52 15.86
N TYR A 268 12.14 0.93 16.78
CA TYR A 268 12.36 0.78 18.21
C TYR A 268 12.40 -0.69 18.66
N ILE A 269 11.46 -1.52 18.20
CA ILE A 269 11.39 -2.94 18.58
C ILE A 269 12.62 -3.70 18.06
N SER A 270 13.08 -3.39 16.84
CA SER A 270 14.30 -4.00 16.30
C SER A 270 15.52 -3.69 17.17
N ALA A 271 15.67 -2.44 17.61
CA ALA A 271 16.72 -2.03 18.54
C ALA A 271 16.57 -2.71 19.91
N LEU A 272 15.35 -2.78 20.44
CA LEU A 272 15.08 -3.39 21.75
C LEU A 272 15.33 -4.91 21.74
N VAL A 273 14.93 -5.60 20.68
CA VAL A 273 15.22 -7.03 20.47
C VAL A 273 16.72 -7.28 20.38
N ALA A 274 17.47 -6.43 19.65
CA ALA A 274 18.93 -6.53 19.61
C ALA A 274 19.55 -6.36 21.00
N ALA A 275 19.12 -5.34 21.75
CA ALA A 275 19.64 -5.04 23.09
C ALA A 275 19.27 -6.08 24.15
N ARG A 276 18.09 -6.72 24.07
CA ARG A 276 17.56 -7.62 25.10
C ARG A 276 17.70 -9.11 24.79
N LEU A 277 17.57 -9.48 23.52
CA LEU A 277 17.49 -10.87 23.08
C LEU A 277 18.69 -11.29 22.23
N GLY A 278 19.60 -10.35 21.95
CA GLY A 278 20.83 -10.62 21.18
C GLY A 278 20.59 -10.85 19.69
N VAL A 279 19.38 -10.59 19.19
CA VAL A 279 19.02 -10.80 17.79
C VAL A 279 19.05 -9.49 17.05
N SER A 280 20.07 -9.30 16.21
CA SER A 280 20.15 -8.15 15.32
C SER A 280 19.44 -8.45 14.01
N HIS A 281 18.69 -7.47 13.52
CA HIS A 281 18.04 -7.55 12.23
C HIS A 281 19.01 -7.12 11.12
N GLN A 282 19.18 -7.97 10.10
CA GLN A 282 19.97 -7.59 8.93
C GLN A 282 19.19 -6.55 8.12
N SER A 283 19.74 -5.35 7.97
CA SER A 283 19.20 -4.33 7.06
C SER A 283 20.05 -4.28 5.80
N GLY A 284 19.39 -4.30 4.64
CA GLY A 284 20.02 -4.22 3.34
C GLY A 284 19.04 -3.70 2.30
N GLY A 285 19.45 -2.74 1.49
CA GLY A 285 18.59 -2.11 0.50
C GLY A 285 19.26 -0.88 -0.13
N PHE A 286 18.54 -0.21 -1.01
CA PHE A 286 19.00 1.05 -1.56
C PHE A 286 18.92 2.17 -0.51
N VAL A 287 19.88 3.09 -0.54
CA VAL A 287 19.68 4.43 0.01
C VAL A 287 18.86 5.25 -0.98
N GLN A 288 18.08 6.22 -0.48
CA GLN A 288 17.15 7.01 -1.30
C GLN A 288 17.82 7.61 -2.56
N GLY A 289 18.96 8.29 -2.41
CA GLY A 289 19.67 8.88 -3.55
C GLY A 289 20.19 7.86 -4.58
N GLY A 290 20.56 6.65 -4.11
CA GLY A 290 20.96 5.56 -5.00
C GLY A 290 19.77 5.01 -5.80
N TRP A 291 18.61 4.93 -5.17
CA TRP A 291 17.37 4.56 -5.86
C TRP A 291 16.92 5.62 -6.86
N GLU A 292 16.98 6.90 -6.50
CA GLU A 292 16.65 8.03 -7.39
C GLU A 292 17.49 8.03 -8.66
N LEU A 293 18.81 7.83 -8.55
CA LEU A 293 19.71 7.73 -9.70
C LEU A 293 19.28 6.58 -10.64
N LEU A 294 19.00 5.40 -10.08
CA LEU A 294 18.58 4.23 -10.86
C LEU A 294 17.22 4.44 -11.54
N THR A 295 16.25 5.00 -10.82
CA THR A 295 14.91 5.25 -11.38
C THR A 295 14.93 6.32 -12.44
N GLN A 296 15.68 7.41 -12.27
CA GLN A 296 15.84 8.42 -13.32
C GLN A 296 16.43 7.83 -14.60
N ASN A 297 17.47 7.01 -14.48
CA ASN A 297 18.07 6.34 -15.64
C ASN A 297 17.07 5.35 -16.28
N LEU A 298 16.37 4.55 -15.48
CA LEU A 298 15.34 3.63 -15.98
C LEU A 298 14.27 4.40 -16.77
N PHE A 299 13.67 5.45 -16.18
CA PHE A 299 12.61 6.22 -16.81
C PHE A 299 13.05 6.94 -18.10
N SER A 300 14.33 7.24 -18.26
CA SER A 300 14.85 7.82 -19.51
C SER A 300 14.79 6.85 -20.71
N GLN A 301 14.61 5.55 -20.46
CA GLN A 301 14.65 4.49 -21.46
C GLN A 301 13.31 3.78 -21.66
N ILE A 302 12.30 4.07 -20.84
CA ILE A 302 11.00 3.41 -20.93
C ILE A 302 10.06 4.12 -21.90
N LYS A 303 9.19 3.33 -22.53
CA LYS A 303 8.02 3.80 -23.29
C LYS A 303 6.76 3.43 -22.53
N ILE A 304 5.91 4.40 -22.27
CA ILE A 304 4.60 4.19 -21.65
C ILE A 304 3.62 3.85 -22.77
N VAL A 305 2.93 2.71 -22.65
CA VAL A 305 2.18 2.14 -23.77
C VAL A 305 0.84 1.56 -23.36
N ILE A 306 -0.09 1.60 -24.32
CA ILE A 306 -1.32 0.81 -24.32
C ILE A 306 -1.37 -0.09 -25.55
N SER A 307 -2.07 -1.22 -25.43
CA SER A 307 -2.24 -2.17 -26.52
C SER A 307 -3.57 -2.92 -26.45
N ASP A 308 -4.07 -3.32 -27.62
CA ASP A 308 -5.21 -4.22 -27.81
C ASP A 308 -4.82 -5.72 -27.84
N ASP A 309 -3.53 -6.04 -27.64
CA ASP A 309 -3.00 -7.39 -27.66
C ASP A 309 -3.61 -8.27 -26.54
N GLU A 310 -4.23 -9.39 -26.94
CA GLU A 310 -4.99 -10.27 -26.04
C GLU A 310 -4.13 -11.32 -25.32
N SER A 311 -2.83 -11.39 -25.61
CA SER A 311 -2.00 -12.43 -25.03
C SER A 311 -1.84 -12.29 -23.51
N PRO A 312 -1.52 -13.39 -22.79
CA PRO A 312 -1.38 -13.37 -21.34
C PRO A 312 -0.39 -12.32 -20.85
N ARG A 313 -0.66 -11.81 -19.65
CA ARG A 313 0.21 -10.83 -18.98
C ARG A 313 1.43 -11.53 -18.44
N THR A 314 2.56 -11.29 -19.05
CA THR A 314 3.84 -11.79 -18.58
C THR A 314 4.82 -10.63 -18.55
N VAL A 315 5.49 -10.50 -17.42
CA VAL A 315 6.67 -9.65 -17.31
C VAL A 315 7.84 -10.48 -17.85
N ASP A 316 8.84 -9.86 -18.48
CA ASP A 316 10.00 -10.53 -19.12
C ASP A 316 9.77 -11.09 -20.54
N THR A 317 8.63 -10.78 -21.16
CA THR A 317 8.39 -11.04 -22.60
C THR A 317 8.11 -9.75 -23.35
N ARG A 318 8.05 -9.80 -24.68
CA ARG A 318 7.60 -8.66 -25.50
C ARG A 318 6.21 -8.19 -25.07
N PHE A 319 5.98 -6.88 -25.08
CA PHE A 319 4.73 -6.28 -24.58
C PHE A 319 3.47 -6.74 -25.35
N ALA A 320 3.54 -6.75 -26.67
CA ALA A 320 2.48 -7.22 -27.58
C ALA A 320 3.00 -8.38 -28.47
N PRO A 321 3.20 -9.58 -27.91
CA PRO A 321 3.86 -10.69 -28.59
C PRO A 321 3.00 -11.31 -29.70
N THR A 322 1.68 -11.08 -29.71
CA THR A 322 0.77 -11.53 -30.78
C THR A 322 0.56 -10.48 -31.86
N GLY A 323 1.27 -9.35 -31.80
CA GLY A 323 1.24 -8.32 -32.83
C GLY A 323 0.07 -7.35 -32.72
N GLY A 324 -0.55 -7.24 -31.54
CA GLY A 324 -1.54 -6.17 -31.29
C GLY A 324 -0.94 -4.77 -31.47
N SER A 325 -1.79 -3.79 -31.72
CA SER A 325 -1.39 -2.40 -31.89
C SER A 325 -0.76 -1.86 -30.60
N ILE A 326 0.29 -1.07 -30.73
CA ILE A 326 0.92 -0.36 -29.61
C ILE A 326 0.75 1.13 -29.85
N VAL A 327 0.20 1.82 -28.86
CA VAL A 327 0.16 3.28 -28.83
C VAL A 327 1.03 3.77 -27.69
N GLU A 328 2.04 4.55 -28.04
CA GLU A 328 2.92 5.23 -27.09
C GLU A 328 2.26 6.50 -26.57
N LEU A 329 2.33 6.71 -25.26
CA LEU A 329 1.82 7.88 -24.57
C LEU A 329 2.96 8.89 -24.42
N VAL A 330 2.65 10.18 -24.56
CA VAL A 330 3.62 11.25 -24.38
C VAL A 330 4.00 11.33 -22.90
N PRO A 331 5.27 11.08 -22.52
CA PRO A 331 5.68 11.06 -21.12
C PRO A 331 5.84 12.49 -20.58
N GLY A 332 5.42 12.69 -19.33
CA GLY A 332 5.75 13.85 -18.52
C GLY A 332 7.09 13.70 -17.79
N PRO A 333 7.40 14.59 -16.83
CA PRO A 333 8.59 14.47 -16.01
C PRO A 333 8.49 13.28 -15.04
N VAL A 334 9.66 12.77 -14.63
CA VAL A 334 9.76 11.81 -13.52
C VAL A 334 9.50 12.52 -12.20
N VAL A 335 8.64 11.94 -11.36
CA VAL A 335 8.28 12.47 -10.04
C VAL A 335 8.64 11.43 -8.98
N MET A 336 9.42 11.85 -7.98
CA MET A 336 9.63 11.08 -6.75
C MET A 336 8.46 11.38 -5.80
N ALA A 337 7.35 10.65 -5.99
CA ALA A 337 6.10 10.93 -5.29
C ALA A 337 6.18 10.58 -3.79
N GLU A 338 6.91 9.52 -3.47
CA GLU A 338 7.13 9.00 -2.12
C GLU A 338 8.57 8.47 -2.01
N PRO A 339 9.11 8.28 -0.79
CA PRO A 339 10.36 7.56 -0.61
C PRO A 339 10.36 6.24 -1.38
N PHE A 340 11.42 6.00 -2.12
CA PHE A 340 11.59 4.81 -2.97
C PHE A 340 10.53 4.58 -4.07
N LEU A 341 9.68 5.56 -4.40
CA LEU A 341 8.72 5.48 -5.51
C LEU A 341 8.98 6.57 -6.54
N GLY A 342 9.45 6.16 -7.72
CA GLY A 342 9.51 7.02 -8.89
C GLY A 342 8.32 6.74 -9.80
N THR A 343 7.70 7.79 -10.34
CA THR A 343 6.57 7.69 -11.29
C THR A 343 6.75 8.60 -12.50
N VAL A 344 6.11 8.24 -13.60
CA VAL A 344 5.99 9.07 -14.80
C VAL A 344 4.55 8.98 -15.33
N LEU A 345 3.99 10.13 -15.72
CA LEU A 345 2.65 10.21 -16.29
C LEU A 345 2.75 10.25 -17.82
N GLY A 346 2.23 9.24 -18.49
CA GLY A 346 2.02 9.25 -19.94
C GLY A 346 0.64 9.81 -20.28
N THR A 347 0.54 10.62 -21.32
CA THR A 347 -0.74 11.18 -21.79
C THR A 347 -0.96 10.93 -23.28
N HIS A 348 -2.21 10.63 -23.65
CA HIS A 348 -2.63 10.54 -25.05
C HIS A 348 -4.03 11.14 -25.26
N THR A 349 -4.18 11.99 -26.27
CA THR A 349 -5.48 12.55 -26.67
C THR A 349 -6.16 11.61 -27.66
N LEU A 350 -7.36 11.16 -27.33
CA LEU A 350 -8.10 10.19 -28.13
C LEU A 350 -8.82 10.86 -29.31
N GLY A 351 -8.19 10.84 -30.47
CA GLY A 351 -8.75 11.30 -31.75
C GLY A 351 -9.62 10.26 -32.48
N ARG A 352 -9.92 10.52 -33.76
CA ARG A 352 -10.49 9.52 -34.68
C ARG A 352 -9.42 8.46 -34.97
N GLY A 353 -9.76 7.17 -34.78
CA GLY A 353 -8.87 6.04 -35.07
C GLY A 353 -7.99 5.57 -33.91
N ALA A 354 -7.99 6.24 -32.75
CA ALA A 354 -7.32 5.72 -31.56
C ALA A 354 -7.97 4.41 -31.08
N PRO A 355 -7.19 3.41 -30.63
CA PRO A 355 -7.72 2.15 -30.14
C PRO A 355 -8.64 2.42 -28.94
N ARG A 356 -9.86 1.90 -29.02
CA ARG A 356 -10.86 2.03 -27.96
C ARG A 356 -10.92 0.77 -27.08
N ALA A 357 -10.52 -0.39 -27.61
CA ALA A 357 -10.38 -1.60 -26.83
C ALA A 357 -8.93 -1.72 -26.34
N ILE A 358 -8.72 -1.57 -25.03
CA ILE A 358 -7.41 -1.66 -24.39
C ILE A 358 -7.38 -2.95 -23.57
N ARG A 359 -6.34 -3.77 -23.80
CA ARG A 359 -6.12 -5.06 -23.12
C ARG A 359 -4.89 -5.03 -22.21
N LYS A 360 -3.90 -4.22 -22.59
CA LYS A 360 -2.64 -4.04 -21.86
C LYS A 360 -2.32 -2.57 -21.69
N ILE A 361 -1.86 -2.22 -20.50
CA ILE A 361 -1.41 -0.88 -20.10
C ILE A 361 -0.16 -1.07 -19.27
N GLY A 362 0.90 -0.30 -19.55
CA GLY A 362 2.14 -0.41 -18.78
C GLY A 362 3.31 0.29 -19.45
N ALA A 363 4.50 -0.27 -19.26
CA ALA A 363 5.73 0.23 -19.85
C ALA A 363 6.60 -0.89 -20.41
N MET A 364 7.34 -0.56 -21.46
CA MET A 364 8.33 -1.42 -22.11
C MET A 364 9.65 -0.67 -22.30
N ASP A 365 10.74 -1.40 -22.52
CA ASP A 365 12.04 -0.82 -22.88
C ASP A 365 12.13 -0.51 -24.40
N ALA A 366 13.32 -0.08 -24.84
CA ALA A 366 13.59 0.23 -26.24
C ALA A 366 13.43 -0.99 -27.18
N ASP A 367 13.68 -2.20 -26.68
CA ASP A 367 13.58 -3.47 -27.41
C ASP A 367 12.14 -4.04 -27.39
N GLY A 368 11.22 -3.37 -26.70
CA GLY A 368 9.82 -3.75 -26.58
C GLY A 368 9.56 -4.82 -25.53
N VAL A 369 10.50 -5.08 -24.62
CA VAL A 369 10.35 -6.00 -23.49
C VAL A 369 9.53 -5.33 -22.39
N THR A 370 8.61 -6.09 -21.81
CA THR A 370 7.70 -5.61 -20.75
C THR A 370 8.46 -5.35 -19.46
N LEU A 371 8.42 -4.09 -18.98
CA LEU A 371 8.98 -3.68 -17.70
C LEU A 371 7.92 -3.57 -16.60
N ALA A 372 6.72 -3.13 -16.96
CA ALA A 372 5.57 -3.05 -16.06
C ALA A 372 4.28 -3.29 -16.84
N ILE A 373 3.30 -3.96 -16.23
CA ILE A 373 1.99 -4.21 -16.82
C ILE A 373 0.92 -4.20 -15.73
N SER A 374 -0.25 -3.62 -16.02
CA SER A 374 -1.36 -3.55 -15.08
C SER A 374 -1.83 -4.96 -14.67
N ALA A 375 -2.18 -5.12 -13.39
CA ALA A 375 -2.75 -6.33 -12.83
C ALA A 375 -4.29 -6.44 -13.01
N LEU A 376 -4.97 -5.37 -13.42
CA LEU A 376 -6.44 -5.34 -13.61
C LEU A 376 -6.87 -6.17 -14.83
N CYS A 377 -7.24 -7.43 -14.63
CA CYS A 377 -7.57 -8.38 -15.72
C CYS A 377 -8.92 -8.06 -16.37
N GLY A 378 -8.92 -7.71 -17.65
CA GLY A 378 -10.15 -7.43 -18.40
C GLY A 378 -9.92 -6.52 -19.59
N THR A 379 -10.91 -6.48 -20.49
CA THR A 379 -10.97 -5.51 -21.59
C THR A 379 -11.47 -4.18 -21.06
N LEU A 380 -10.71 -3.12 -21.25
CA LEU A 380 -11.19 -1.76 -21.07
C LEU A 380 -11.66 -1.24 -22.43
N GLU A 381 -12.97 -1.10 -22.61
CA GLU A 381 -13.55 -0.49 -23.81
C GLU A 381 -13.88 0.98 -23.52
N LEU A 382 -13.13 1.89 -24.13
CA LEU A 382 -13.32 3.32 -23.98
C LEU A 382 -14.51 3.80 -24.82
N GLY A 383 -15.45 4.45 -24.15
CA GLY A 383 -16.56 5.13 -24.79
C GLY A 383 -16.18 6.48 -25.39
N THR A 384 -17.16 7.11 -26.06
CA THR A 384 -16.97 8.36 -26.80
C THR A 384 -16.78 9.61 -25.93
N SER A 385 -17.14 9.53 -24.64
CA SER A 385 -16.93 10.61 -23.68
C SER A 385 -15.46 10.76 -23.29
N VAL A 386 -14.67 9.67 -23.35
CA VAL A 386 -13.25 9.71 -23.00
C VAL A 386 -12.48 10.40 -24.12
N LYS A 387 -11.90 11.56 -23.80
CA LYS A 387 -11.11 12.39 -24.72
C LYS A 387 -9.62 12.34 -24.43
N ARG A 388 -9.24 12.03 -23.20
CA ARG A 388 -7.85 11.91 -22.78
C ARG A 388 -7.66 10.62 -22.00
N PHE A 389 -6.64 9.88 -22.37
CA PHE A 389 -6.18 8.71 -21.64
C PHE A 389 -4.82 9.04 -21.01
N GLU A 390 -4.67 8.67 -19.74
CA GLU A 390 -3.44 8.84 -18.98
C GLU A 390 -2.99 7.49 -18.42
N ALA A 391 -1.69 7.26 -18.35
CA ALA A 391 -1.14 6.11 -17.61
C ALA A 391 -0.01 6.61 -16.70
N LEU A 392 -0.22 6.51 -15.38
CA LEU A 392 0.81 6.73 -14.39
C LEU A 392 1.55 5.41 -14.18
N VAL A 393 2.78 5.32 -14.67
CA VAL A 393 3.64 4.15 -14.48
C VAL A 393 4.66 4.45 -13.39
N GLY A 394 4.85 3.52 -12.47
CA GLY A 394 5.79 3.67 -11.36
C GLY A 394 6.57 2.42 -11.03
N PHE A 395 7.75 2.62 -10.43
CA PHE A 395 8.53 1.57 -9.80
C PHE A 395 8.75 1.95 -8.34
N ARG A 396 8.35 1.04 -7.43
CA ARG A 396 8.61 1.17 -6.00
C ARG A 396 9.70 0.20 -5.59
N ASN A 397 10.72 0.65 -4.87
CA ASN A 397 11.62 -0.25 -4.19
C ASN A 397 11.11 -0.57 -2.78
N ILE A 398 11.08 -1.85 -2.44
CA ILE A 398 10.97 -2.29 -1.05
C ILE A 398 12.19 -3.11 -0.69
N SER A 399 12.74 -2.87 0.50
CA SER A 399 13.79 -3.72 1.03
C SER A 399 13.23 -5.10 1.35
N ALA A 400 13.89 -6.16 0.87
CA ALA A 400 13.56 -7.54 1.22
C ALA A 400 13.70 -7.81 2.72
N THR A 401 14.56 -7.05 3.37
CA THR A 401 14.93 -7.26 4.76
C THR A 401 14.36 -6.18 5.66
N GLY A 402 14.18 -4.94 5.20
CA GLY A 402 13.68 -3.81 5.98
C GLY A 402 12.22 -3.91 6.45
N PRO A 403 11.73 -2.85 7.13
CA PRO A 403 10.31 -2.74 7.47
C PRO A 403 9.45 -2.84 6.21
N ARG A 404 8.26 -3.44 6.36
CA ARG A 404 7.26 -3.38 5.31
C ARG A 404 6.72 -1.94 5.28
N THR A 405 6.99 -1.23 4.19
CA THR A 405 6.56 0.16 3.98
C THR A 405 5.37 0.27 3.03
N HIS A 406 4.91 -0.85 2.48
CA HIS A 406 3.79 -0.88 1.54
C HIS A 406 2.77 -1.97 1.92
N PHE A 407 1.50 -1.58 2.01
CA PHE A 407 0.38 -2.44 2.39
C PHE A 407 -0.71 -2.39 1.33
N SER A 408 -1.37 -3.51 1.11
CA SER A 408 -2.62 -3.54 0.35
C SER A 408 -3.62 -2.62 1.03
N ALA A 409 -4.20 -1.70 0.26
CA ALA A 409 -5.39 -0.95 0.69
C ALA A 409 -6.53 -1.93 0.95
#